data_AF-A0A8C5VCC6-F1
#
_entry.id   AF-A0A8C5VCC6-F1
#
_cell.length_a   1.000
_cell.length_b   1.000
_cell.length_c   1.000
_cell.angle_alpha   90.00
_cell.angle_beta   90.00
_cell.angle_gamma   90.00
#
_symmetry.space_group_name_H-M   'P 1'
#
loop_
_entity.id
_entity.type
_entity.pdbx_description
1 polymer ?
#
loop_
_entity_poly.entity_id
_entity_poly.type
_entity_poly.pdbx_seq_one_letter_code
_entity_poly.pdbx_strand_id
1 'polypeptide(L)'
;QEEGGGAGRRVTRFPVPNEKVPWETEFPIYKPPFYSAERKDAAATDPVGENPMGRTGLRGRGSLSYFGPNHALHPVVTRWRRNEDGAICRKSIKKMLEVLVVKVPHSELWALPGGSPEPGETLPRKLKQILQQESWPSFENLLKHSTEVYKGYMDDPRNTDNAWIETVAVSIHFQDQNDLELKRLNSNLHPHDRGVSIRWQVVDKRIPLYANHKTLLQKVAALFGAHY
;
A
#
# COMPACT_ATOMS: atom_id res chain seq x y z
N GLN A 1 -7.94 0.85 -10.97
CA GLN A 1 -7.64 0.13 -12.21
C GLN A 1 -6.27 -0.49 -12.00
N GLU A 2 -6.30 -1.71 -11.48
CA GLU A 2 -5.96 -2.96 -12.18
C GLU A 2 -4.47 -3.27 -12.05
N GLU A 3 -4.12 -4.00 -10.98
CA GLU A 3 -2.97 -4.90 -11.00
C GLU A 3 -3.52 -6.33 -10.98
N GLY A 4 -3.58 -6.88 -12.18
CA GLY A 4 -4.08 -8.20 -12.52
C GLY A 4 -4.20 -8.25 -14.05
N GLY A 5 -3.19 -8.79 -14.72
CA GLY A 5 -3.14 -8.90 -16.18
C GLY A 5 -4.21 -9.84 -16.70
N GLY A 6 -5.39 -9.28 -16.95
CA GLY A 6 -6.56 -9.89 -17.56
C GLY A 6 -7.69 -8.90 -17.36
N ALA A 7 -8.29 -8.41 -18.46
CA ALA A 7 -9.36 -7.43 -18.44
C ALA A 7 -10.39 -7.81 -17.36
N GLY A 8 -10.33 -7.13 -16.21
CA GLY A 8 -11.13 -7.47 -15.06
C GLY A 8 -12.56 -7.14 -15.40
N ARG A 9 -13.43 -8.16 -15.46
CA ARG A 9 -14.87 -7.95 -15.64
C ARG A 9 -15.31 -6.90 -14.61
N ARG A 10 -15.78 -5.74 -15.08
CA ARG A 10 -16.20 -4.65 -14.20
C ARG A 10 -17.51 -5.06 -13.51
N VAL A 11 -17.39 -5.67 -12.33
CA VAL A 11 -18.53 -6.05 -11.50
C VAL A 11 -18.98 -4.85 -10.68
N THR A 12 -20.24 -4.47 -10.80
CA THR A 12 -20.83 -3.38 -10.02
C THR A 12 -21.21 -3.91 -8.64
N ARG A 13 -20.75 -3.25 -7.57
CA ARG A 13 -21.08 -3.61 -6.20
C ARG A 13 -22.54 -3.28 -5.87
N PHE A 14 -23.15 -4.07 -5.00
CA PHE A 14 -24.43 -3.74 -4.39
C PHE A 14 -24.27 -2.49 -3.50
N PRO A 15 -25.19 -1.52 -3.57
CA PRO A 15 -25.10 -0.31 -2.76
C PRO A 15 -25.30 -0.62 -1.28
N VAL A 16 -24.34 -0.25 -0.44
CA VAL A 16 -24.40 -0.42 1.02
C VAL A 16 -24.38 0.97 1.66
N PRO A 17 -25.53 1.49 2.15
CA PRO A 17 -25.55 2.69 2.97
C PRO A 17 -24.71 2.53 4.24
N ASN A 18 -24.17 3.63 4.77
CA ASN A 18 -23.27 3.59 5.93
C ASN A 18 -23.89 2.87 7.13
N GLU A 19 -25.19 3.08 7.37
CA GLU A 19 -25.96 2.44 8.44
C GLU A 19 -26.18 0.94 8.24
N LYS A 20 -25.93 0.41 7.04
CA LYS A 20 -26.08 -1.02 6.70
C LYS A 20 -24.74 -1.76 6.56
N VAL A 21 -23.63 -1.07 6.77
CA VAL A 21 -22.29 -1.67 6.73
C VAL A 21 -22.11 -2.75 7.81
N PRO A 22 -22.42 -2.52 9.11
CA PRO A 22 -22.19 -3.53 10.15
C PRO A 22 -23.04 -4.78 9.95
N TRP A 23 -22.45 -5.97 10.12
CA TRP A 23 -23.12 -7.25 9.90
C TRP A 23 -24.35 -7.43 10.80
N GLU A 24 -24.28 -6.91 12.02
CA GLU A 24 -25.30 -6.95 13.06
C GLU A 24 -26.57 -6.18 12.67
N THR A 25 -26.46 -5.23 11.73
CA THR A 25 -27.62 -4.50 11.23
C THR A 25 -28.37 -5.33 10.20
N GLU A 26 -29.67 -5.54 10.43
CA GLU A 26 -30.53 -6.23 9.47
C GLU A 26 -30.55 -5.51 8.12
N PHE A 27 -30.33 -6.29 7.06
CA PHE A 27 -30.44 -5.80 5.70
C PHE A 27 -31.06 -6.87 4.78
N PRO A 28 -32.38 -7.13 4.87
CA PRO A 28 -33.02 -8.27 4.21
C PRO A 28 -32.90 -8.30 2.68
N ILE A 29 -32.74 -7.12 2.05
CA ILE A 29 -32.58 -6.98 0.60
C ILE A 29 -31.13 -7.16 0.13
N TYR A 30 -30.18 -7.38 1.05
CA TYR A 30 -28.76 -7.49 0.74
C TYR A 30 -28.47 -8.74 -0.09
N LYS A 31 -28.39 -8.55 -1.41
CA LYS A 31 -28.11 -9.61 -2.38
C LYS A 31 -26.94 -9.18 -3.28
N PRO A 32 -25.71 -9.07 -2.73
CA PRO A 32 -24.55 -8.65 -3.49
C PRO A 32 -24.20 -9.67 -4.59
N PRO A 33 -23.70 -9.21 -5.74
CA PRO A 33 -23.21 -10.11 -6.77
C PRO A 33 -22.02 -10.91 -6.25
N PHE A 34 -21.85 -12.13 -6.78
CA PHE A 34 -20.72 -12.99 -6.49
C PHE A 34 -19.66 -12.84 -7.60
N TYR A 35 -18.42 -12.59 -7.21
CA TYR A 35 -17.30 -12.54 -8.13
C TYR A 35 -16.01 -13.08 -7.48
N SER A 36 -15.37 -14.01 -8.18
CA SER A 36 -14.03 -14.50 -7.89
C SER A 36 -13.29 -14.60 -9.21
N ALA A 37 -12.15 -13.91 -9.36
CA ALA A 37 -11.32 -14.02 -10.55
C ALA A 37 -10.81 -15.47 -10.71
N GLU A 38 -10.78 -15.98 -11.94
CA GLU A 38 -10.20 -17.29 -12.23
C GLU A 38 -8.70 -17.29 -11.94
N ARG A 39 -8.19 -18.34 -11.29
CA ARG A 39 -6.75 -18.57 -11.09
C ARG A 39 -6.45 -20.05 -11.24
N LYS A 40 -5.27 -20.36 -11.81
CA LYS A 40 -4.82 -21.74 -12.06
C LYS A 40 -4.59 -22.57 -10.78
N ASP A 41 -4.43 -21.90 -9.63
CA ASP A 41 -3.83 -22.52 -8.44
C ASP A 41 -4.78 -22.66 -7.24
N ALA A 42 -6.08 -22.40 -7.37
CA ALA A 42 -7.01 -22.41 -6.24
C ALA A 42 -8.10 -23.47 -6.39
N ALA A 43 -8.12 -24.45 -5.50
CA ALA A 43 -9.29 -25.27 -5.25
C ALA A 43 -10.46 -24.35 -4.86
N ALA A 44 -11.64 -24.60 -5.44
CA ALA A 44 -12.88 -23.91 -5.12
C ALA A 44 -13.34 -24.34 -3.72
N THR A 45 -12.76 -23.77 -2.67
CA THR A 45 -13.31 -23.88 -1.32
C THR A 45 -14.31 -22.76 -1.09
N ASP A 46 -15.41 -23.10 -0.44
CA ASP A 46 -16.45 -22.15 -0.05
C ASP A 46 -15.89 -21.07 0.90
N PRO A 47 -16.43 -19.83 0.84
CA PRO A 47 -15.95 -18.72 1.63
C PRO A 47 -16.11 -19.01 3.13
N VAL A 48 -15.00 -19.03 3.86
CA VAL A 48 -15.00 -19.06 5.32
C VAL A 48 -14.67 -17.65 5.82
N GLY A 49 -15.65 -16.98 6.39
CA GLY A 49 -15.47 -15.70 7.08
C GLY A 49 -16.14 -14.50 6.40
N GLU A 50 -16.65 -13.60 7.24
CA GLU A 50 -17.16 -12.30 6.87
C GLU A 50 -16.08 -11.24 7.12
N ASN A 51 -16.01 -10.23 6.25
CA ASN A 51 -15.10 -9.10 6.41
C ASN A 51 -15.31 -8.44 7.78
N PRO A 52 -14.27 -8.30 8.63
CA PRO A 52 -14.43 -7.80 9.99
C PRO A 52 -14.93 -6.34 10.05
N MET A 53 -14.83 -5.60 8.94
CA MET A 53 -15.30 -4.22 8.85
C MET A 53 -16.71 -4.08 8.25
N GLY A 54 -17.40 -5.19 7.95
CA GLY A 54 -18.78 -5.18 7.48
C GLY A 54 -18.97 -5.46 5.99
N ARG A 55 -20.20 -5.25 5.52
CA ARG A 55 -20.65 -5.41 4.14
C ARG A 55 -19.92 -4.47 3.20
N THR A 56 -19.46 -5.00 2.06
CA THR A 56 -18.74 -4.26 1.02
C THR A 56 -19.51 -4.17 -0.30
N GLY A 57 -20.66 -4.85 -0.39
CA GLY A 57 -21.47 -4.93 -1.59
C GLY A 57 -20.97 -5.91 -2.64
N LEU A 58 -20.01 -6.79 -2.31
CA LEU A 58 -19.48 -7.78 -3.24
C LEU A 58 -19.12 -9.06 -2.51
N ARG A 59 -19.68 -10.19 -2.93
CA ARG A 59 -19.34 -11.52 -2.42
C ARG A 59 -18.30 -12.21 -3.29
N GLY A 60 -17.69 -13.25 -2.74
CA GLY A 60 -16.59 -13.97 -3.38
C GLY A 60 -15.25 -13.34 -3.05
N ARG A 61 -14.18 -13.84 -3.68
CA ARG A 61 -12.81 -13.40 -3.41
C ARG A 61 -12.45 -12.09 -4.13
N GLY A 62 -13.23 -11.72 -5.15
CA GLY A 62 -12.88 -10.65 -6.07
C GLY A 62 -11.57 -10.96 -6.80
N SER A 63 -10.68 -9.97 -6.87
CA SER A 63 -9.36 -10.09 -7.50
C SER A 63 -8.25 -10.52 -6.53
N LEU A 64 -8.55 -10.67 -5.23
CA LEU A 64 -7.57 -11.02 -4.20
C LEU A 64 -7.10 -12.48 -4.32
N SER A 65 -6.02 -12.83 -3.62
CA SER A 65 -5.39 -14.15 -3.72
C SER A 65 -6.10 -15.21 -2.88
N TYR A 66 -6.59 -14.83 -1.71
CA TYR A 66 -7.20 -15.76 -0.76
C TYR A 66 -8.54 -15.21 -0.28
N PHE A 67 -9.45 -16.11 0.11
CA PHE A 67 -10.54 -15.75 1.02
C PHE A 67 -9.94 -15.38 2.38
N GLY A 68 -10.64 -14.51 3.13
CA GLY A 68 -10.14 -13.97 4.38
C GLY A 68 -9.04 -12.91 4.20
N PRO A 69 -8.09 -12.81 5.16
CA PRO A 69 -7.04 -11.82 5.12
C PRO A 69 -6.00 -12.10 4.02
N ASN A 70 -5.66 -11.06 3.27
CA ASN A 70 -4.58 -11.04 2.30
C ASN A 70 -3.49 -10.12 2.84
N HIS A 71 -2.37 -10.68 3.27
CA HIS A 71 -1.32 -9.91 3.92
C HIS A 71 -0.51 -9.07 2.92
N ALA A 72 -0.21 -7.84 3.32
CA ALA A 72 0.59 -6.88 2.56
C ALA A 72 1.63 -6.18 3.45
N LEU A 73 2.73 -5.75 2.84
CA LEU A 73 3.77 -4.96 3.50
C LEU A 73 3.87 -3.58 2.83
N HIS A 74 3.83 -2.52 3.63
CA HIS A 74 3.97 -1.14 3.18
C HIS A 74 5.19 -0.47 3.83
N PRO A 75 6.38 -0.52 3.21
CA PRO A 75 7.50 0.30 3.63
C PRO A 75 7.23 1.76 3.30
N VAL A 76 7.22 2.62 4.32
CA VAL A 76 7.15 4.07 4.19
C VAL A 76 8.56 4.61 4.35
N VAL A 77 9.27 4.71 3.22
CA VAL A 77 10.66 5.17 3.20
C VAL A 77 10.70 6.69 3.17
N THR A 78 11.29 7.30 4.19
CA THR A 78 11.28 8.76 4.36
C THR A 78 12.66 9.33 4.62
N ARG A 79 12.84 10.61 4.28
CA ARG A 79 14.01 11.42 4.65
C ARG A 79 13.59 12.85 4.96
N TRP A 80 14.42 13.61 5.66
CA TRP A 80 14.18 15.05 5.81
C TRP A 80 14.37 15.78 4.48
N ARG A 81 13.40 16.63 4.12
CA ARG A 81 13.57 17.59 3.02
C ARG A 81 14.65 18.59 3.40
N ARG A 82 15.63 18.81 2.53
CA ARG A 82 16.69 19.80 2.74
C ARG A 82 16.59 20.96 1.74
N ASN A 83 17.11 22.12 2.11
CA ASN A 83 17.34 23.25 1.20
C ASN A 83 18.72 23.12 0.53
N GLU A 84 19.11 24.11 -0.27
CA GLU A 84 20.41 24.15 -0.97
C GLU A 84 21.60 24.10 -0.01
N ASP A 85 21.47 24.68 1.19
CA ASP A 85 22.50 24.66 2.24
C ASP A 85 22.55 23.35 3.04
N GLY A 86 21.68 22.38 2.74
CA GLY A 86 21.59 21.11 3.47
C GLY A 86 20.82 21.19 4.80
N ALA A 87 20.24 22.34 5.16
CA ALA A 87 19.41 22.52 6.35
C ALA A 87 18.02 21.89 6.18
N ILE A 88 17.40 21.41 7.27
CA ILE A 88 16.06 20.81 7.22
C ILE A 88 15.01 21.88 6.91
N CYS A 89 14.27 21.70 5.83
CA CYS A 89 13.14 22.54 5.47
C CYS A 89 12.02 22.43 6.52
N ARG A 90 11.39 23.56 6.82
CA ARG A 90 10.27 23.65 7.76
C ARG A 90 9.09 24.37 7.13
N LYS A 91 7.88 24.01 7.55
CA LYS A 91 6.64 24.73 7.27
C LYS A 91 6.06 25.14 8.61
N SER A 92 6.04 26.44 8.89
CA SER A 92 5.90 26.96 10.26
C SER A 92 6.97 26.31 11.17
N ILE A 93 6.60 25.77 12.33
CA ILE A 93 7.53 25.13 13.27
C ILE A 93 7.86 23.67 12.92
N LYS A 94 7.10 23.04 12.03
CA LYS A 94 7.18 21.60 11.73
C LYS A 94 8.20 21.32 10.63
N LYS A 95 9.03 20.30 10.83
CA LYS A 95 9.98 19.82 9.81
C LYS A 95 9.24 19.14 8.65
N MET A 96 9.81 19.20 7.45
CA MET A 96 9.20 18.62 6.26
C MET A 96 9.87 17.29 5.88
N LEU A 97 9.06 16.26 5.65
CA LEU A 97 9.52 14.97 5.12
C LEU A 97 9.44 14.93 3.59
N GLU A 98 10.29 14.11 2.99
CA GLU A 98 10.09 13.51 1.68
C GLU A 98 9.85 12.01 1.85
N VAL A 99 9.00 11.45 1.01
CA VAL A 99 8.69 10.02 0.94
C VAL A 99 9.01 9.48 -0.44
N LEU A 100 9.58 8.28 -0.50
CA LEU A 100 9.78 7.59 -1.77
C LEU A 100 8.44 7.06 -2.28
N VAL A 101 8.07 7.43 -3.49
CA VAL A 101 6.80 7.03 -4.13
C VAL A 101 7.03 6.50 -5.53
N VAL A 102 6.13 5.60 -5.93
CA VAL A 102 6.11 5.00 -7.26
C VAL A 102 4.78 5.30 -7.95
N LYS A 103 4.82 5.57 -9.25
CA LYS A 103 3.65 5.69 -10.13
C LYS A 103 3.78 4.62 -11.20
N VAL A 104 2.86 3.66 -11.19
CA VAL A 104 2.79 2.58 -12.19
C VAL A 104 2.15 3.12 -13.48
N PRO A 105 2.45 2.52 -14.66
CA PRO A 105 1.86 2.92 -15.93
C PRO A 105 0.32 3.01 -15.84
N HIS A 106 -0.26 4.02 -16.48
CA HIS A 106 -1.72 4.25 -16.57
C HIS A 106 -2.45 4.57 -15.24
N SER A 107 -1.76 4.61 -14.10
CA SER A 107 -2.33 5.14 -12.85
C SER A 107 -2.18 6.65 -12.83
N GLU A 108 -3.21 7.40 -12.45
CA GLU A 108 -3.07 8.84 -12.18
C GLU A 108 -2.48 9.13 -10.79
N LEU A 109 -2.61 8.16 -9.88
CA LEU A 109 -2.19 8.27 -8.49
C LEU A 109 -0.78 7.70 -8.28
N TRP A 110 -0.05 8.32 -7.35
CA TRP A 110 1.16 7.75 -6.76
C TRP A 110 0.80 6.70 -5.71
N ALA A 111 1.74 5.80 -5.44
CA ALA A 111 1.65 4.79 -4.41
C ALA A 111 2.93 4.73 -3.56
N LEU A 112 2.79 4.22 -2.34
CA LEU A 112 3.93 3.68 -1.61
C LEU A 112 4.41 2.41 -2.33
N PRO A 113 5.73 2.10 -2.31
CA PRO A 113 6.28 0.89 -2.92
C PRO A 113 5.99 -0.36 -2.05
N GLY A 114 4.72 -0.58 -1.75
CA GLY A 114 4.22 -1.69 -0.92
C GLY A 114 3.22 -2.57 -1.67
N GLY A 115 2.62 -3.51 -0.94
CA GLY A 115 1.65 -4.46 -1.44
C GLY A 115 1.89 -5.87 -0.91
N SER A 116 1.16 -6.84 -1.45
CA SER A 116 1.36 -8.24 -1.12
C SER A 116 2.65 -8.76 -1.77
N PRO A 117 3.55 -9.39 -1.01
CA PRO A 117 4.61 -10.20 -1.59
C PRO A 117 4.02 -11.39 -2.35
N GLU A 118 4.77 -11.88 -3.34
CA GLU A 118 4.43 -13.15 -4.00
C GLU A 118 4.77 -14.33 -3.06
N PRO A 119 4.17 -15.52 -3.24
CA PRO A 119 4.50 -16.68 -2.43
C PRO A 119 6.01 -16.99 -2.44
N GLY A 120 6.61 -17.08 -1.26
CA GLY A 120 8.06 -17.32 -1.10
C GLY A 120 8.93 -16.06 -1.18
N GLU A 121 8.34 -14.89 -1.47
CA GLU A 121 9.06 -13.62 -1.57
C GLU A 121 8.88 -12.78 -0.29
N THR A 122 9.91 -12.01 0.05
CA THR A 122 9.93 -11.11 1.21
C THR A 122 9.54 -9.68 0.85
N LEU A 123 9.87 -9.24 -0.37
CA LEU A 123 9.69 -7.87 -0.83
C LEU A 123 8.39 -7.72 -1.65
N PRO A 124 7.64 -6.62 -1.47
CA PRO A 124 6.49 -6.33 -2.31
C PRO A 124 6.88 -6.15 -3.78
N ARG A 125 6.02 -6.61 -4.69
CA ARG A 125 6.25 -6.51 -6.14
C ARG A 125 6.62 -5.09 -6.62
N LYS A 126 5.91 -4.06 -6.13
CA LYS A 126 6.18 -2.66 -6.50
C LYS A 126 7.55 -2.17 -6.09
N LEU A 127 8.09 -2.71 -5.00
CA LEU A 127 9.45 -2.40 -4.57
C LEU A 127 10.47 -3.07 -5.50
N LYS A 128 10.25 -4.35 -5.85
CA LYS A 128 11.10 -5.09 -6.79
C LYS A 128 11.14 -4.44 -8.18
N GLN A 129 10.05 -3.82 -8.63
CA GLN A 129 10.00 -3.08 -9.90
C GLN A 129 10.88 -1.83 -9.94
N ILE A 130 11.29 -1.31 -8.78
CA ILE A 130 12.04 -0.04 -8.68
C ILE A 130 13.43 -0.21 -8.08
N LEU A 131 13.79 -1.41 -7.62
CA LEU A 131 15.09 -1.73 -7.02
C LEU A 131 15.80 -2.80 -7.82
N GLN A 132 17.06 -2.54 -8.16
CA GLN A 132 17.93 -3.54 -8.78
C GLN A 132 17.99 -4.80 -7.91
N GLN A 133 17.98 -5.98 -8.54
CA GLN A 133 17.87 -7.27 -7.85
C GLN A 133 18.99 -7.50 -6.84
N GLU A 134 20.20 -7.06 -7.18
CA GLU A 134 21.41 -7.15 -6.35
C GLU A 134 21.29 -6.32 -5.06
N SER A 135 20.37 -5.35 -5.03
CA SER A 135 20.12 -4.48 -3.87
C SER A 135 19.02 -5.01 -2.93
N TRP A 136 18.27 -6.04 -3.33
CA TRP A 136 17.17 -6.58 -2.51
C TRP A 136 17.62 -7.00 -1.11
N PRO A 137 18.74 -7.73 -0.91
CA PRO A 137 19.19 -8.12 0.43
C PRO A 137 19.49 -6.91 1.34
N SER A 138 19.96 -5.81 0.77
CA SER A 138 20.21 -4.57 1.52
C SER A 138 18.90 -3.93 1.97
N PHE A 139 17.89 -3.92 1.10
CA PHE A 139 16.57 -3.43 1.48
C PHE A 139 15.89 -4.32 2.52
N GLU A 140 16.02 -5.65 2.41
CA GLU A 140 15.56 -6.58 3.45
C GLU A 140 16.23 -6.29 4.80
N ASN A 141 17.51 -5.93 4.80
CA ASN A 141 18.19 -5.50 6.02
C ASN A 141 17.58 -4.21 6.60
N LEU A 142 17.21 -3.24 5.76
CA LEU A 142 16.49 -2.04 6.21
C LEU A 142 15.12 -2.39 6.82
N LEU A 143 14.40 -3.37 6.24
CA LEU A 143 13.14 -3.84 6.79
C LEU A 143 13.31 -4.47 8.18
N LYS A 144 14.36 -5.24 8.41
CA LYS A 144 14.64 -5.86 9.73
C LYS A 144 14.86 -4.83 10.85
N HIS A 145 15.39 -3.64 10.50
CA HIS A 145 15.67 -2.56 11.45
C HIS A 145 14.62 -1.44 11.41
N SER A 146 13.52 -1.66 10.70
CA SER A 146 12.45 -0.68 10.55
C SER A 146 11.56 -0.62 11.80
N THR A 147 10.82 0.48 11.94
CA THR A 147 9.84 0.64 13.03
C THR A 147 8.44 0.32 12.52
N GLU A 148 7.72 -0.61 13.16
CA GLU A 148 6.30 -0.84 12.85
C GLU A 148 5.48 0.41 13.22
N VAL A 149 4.67 0.90 12.29
CA VAL A 149 3.82 2.08 12.46
C VAL A 149 2.35 1.72 12.47
N TYR A 150 1.99 0.63 11.79
CA TYR A 150 0.63 0.14 11.74
C TYR A 150 0.62 -1.35 11.42
N LYS A 151 -0.28 -2.08 12.07
CA LYS A 151 -0.61 -3.46 11.73
C LYS A 151 -2.12 -3.66 11.85
N GLY A 152 -2.75 -4.16 10.79
CA GLY A 152 -4.18 -4.48 10.80
C GLY A 152 -4.87 -4.26 9.45
N TYR A 153 -6.19 -4.17 9.50
CA TYR A 153 -7.07 -4.01 8.34
C TYR A 153 -6.75 -2.77 7.51
N MET A 154 -6.61 -2.93 6.20
CA MET A 154 -6.46 -1.80 5.27
C MET A 154 -7.70 -1.69 4.39
N ASP A 155 -8.35 -0.52 4.44
CA ASP A 155 -9.42 -0.18 3.51
C ASP A 155 -8.85 -0.11 2.08
N ASP A 156 -9.22 -1.07 1.25
CA ASP A 156 -8.73 -1.22 -0.12
C ASP A 156 -9.91 -1.49 -1.05
N PRO A 157 -9.97 -0.86 -2.23
CA PRO A 157 -11.07 -1.04 -3.18
C PRO A 157 -11.25 -2.49 -3.67
N ARG A 158 -10.26 -3.37 -3.43
CA ARG A 158 -10.34 -4.81 -3.72
C ARG A 158 -11.02 -5.61 -2.62
N ASN A 159 -11.25 -5.05 -1.43
CA ASN A 159 -11.92 -5.74 -0.33
C ASN A 159 -13.34 -6.15 -0.73
N THR A 160 -13.74 -7.34 -0.30
CA THR A 160 -15.04 -7.95 -0.53
C THR A 160 -15.62 -8.39 0.81
N ASP A 161 -16.81 -8.96 0.79
CA ASP A 161 -17.44 -9.56 1.98
C ASP A 161 -16.65 -10.77 2.49
N ASN A 162 -15.85 -11.42 1.64
CA ASN A 162 -15.19 -12.68 1.94
C ASN A 162 -13.67 -12.64 1.81
N ALA A 163 -13.07 -11.52 1.41
CA ALA A 163 -11.63 -11.34 1.26
C ALA A 163 -11.25 -9.87 1.48
N TRP A 164 -10.27 -9.61 2.33
CA TRP A 164 -9.81 -8.25 2.65
C TRP A 164 -8.29 -8.18 2.74
N ILE A 165 -7.75 -6.97 2.80
CA ILE A 165 -6.32 -6.74 2.98
C ILE A 165 -6.01 -6.43 4.44
N GLU A 166 -5.01 -7.11 4.96
CA GLU A 166 -4.33 -6.72 6.20
C GLU A 166 -2.91 -6.30 5.86
N THR A 167 -2.42 -5.26 6.51
CA THR A 167 -1.08 -4.77 6.23
C THR A 167 -0.26 -4.54 7.48
N VAL A 168 1.04 -4.79 7.35
CA VAL A 168 2.07 -4.21 8.21
C VAL A 168 2.67 -3.02 7.46
N ALA A 169 2.58 -1.82 8.06
CA ALA A 169 3.27 -0.65 7.57
C ALA A 169 4.47 -0.36 8.48
N VAL A 170 5.64 -0.25 7.86
CA VAL A 170 6.90 0.00 8.57
C VAL A 170 7.50 1.32 8.11
N SER A 171 8.12 2.05 9.03
CA SER A 171 8.86 3.27 8.76
C SER A 171 10.34 2.96 8.64
N ILE A 172 10.92 3.36 7.50
CA ILE A 172 12.37 3.39 7.28
C ILE A 172 12.73 4.87 7.09
N HIS A 173 13.38 5.47 8.09
CA HIS A 173 13.66 6.91 8.09
C HIS A 173 15.16 7.19 8.04
N PHE A 174 15.57 7.96 7.04
CA PHE A 174 16.94 8.44 6.90
C PHE A 174 17.08 9.84 7.50
N GLN A 175 17.81 9.91 8.62
CA GLN A 175 18.04 11.15 9.37
C GLN A 175 19.06 12.06 8.68
N ASP A 176 20.16 11.49 8.18
CA ASP A 176 21.25 12.20 7.52
C ASP A 176 21.17 12.00 6.00
N GLN A 177 21.44 13.05 5.23
CA GLN A 177 21.58 12.94 3.78
C GLN A 177 22.88 12.25 3.36
N ASN A 178 23.86 12.19 4.26
CA ASN A 178 25.12 11.49 4.01
C ASN A 178 25.10 9.99 4.34
N ASP A 179 23.97 9.49 4.84
CA ASP A 179 23.76 8.09 5.18
C ASP A 179 24.13 7.16 4.00
N LEU A 180 24.97 6.17 4.27
CA LEU A 180 25.49 5.24 3.26
C LEU A 180 24.38 4.39 2.66
N GLU A 181 23.41 3.96 3.45
CA GLU A 181 22.27 3.16 2.99
C GLU A 181 21.30 4.03 2.17
N LEU A 182 21.13 5.31 2.50
CA LEU A 182 20.38 6.24 1.64
C LEU A 182 21.07 6.42 0.28
N LYS A 183 22.40 6.62 0.27
CA LYS A 183 23.18 6.74 -0.98
C LYS A 183 23.07 5.47 -1.80
N ARG A 184 23.26 4.31 -1.16
CA ARG A 184 23.12 2.99 -1.78
C ARG A 184 21.72 2.80 -2.36
N LEU A 185 20.68 3.10 -1.59
CA LEU A 185 19.29 3.04 -2.05
C LEU A 185 19.11 3.88 -3.31
N ASN A 186 19.50 5.16 -3.28
CA ASN A 186 19.35 6.05 -4.44
C ASN A 186 20.10 5.56 -5.68
N SER A 187 21.31 5.01 -5.53
CA SER A 187 22.08 4.46 -6.65
C SER A 187 21.45 3.20 -7.27
N ASN A 188 20.65 2.47 -6.50
CA ASN A 188 19.99 1.23 -6.93
C ASN A 188 18.51 1.43 -7.33
N LEU A 189 17.99 2.66 -7.21
CA LEU A 189 16.65 3.02 -7.66
C LEU A 189 16.63 3.09 -9.19
N HIS A 190 16.02 2.09 -9.82
CA HIS A 190 15.89 2.00 -11.26
C HIS A 190 14.51 1.42 -11.63
N PRO A 191 13.66 2.15 -12.36
CA PRO A 191 12.40 1.60 -12.84
C PRO A 191 12.71 0.52 -13.91
N HIS A 192 12.34 -0.73 -13.64
CA HIS A 192 12.59 -1.85 -14.54
C HIS A 192 11.64 -1.86 -15.75
N ASP A 193 10.40 -1.41 -15.53
CA ASP A 193 9.34 -1.43 -16.54
C ASP A 193 9.15 -0.05 -17.19
N ARG A 194 8.92 -0.03 -18.50
CA ARG A 194 8.57 1.20 -19.22
C ARG A 194 7.29 1.81 -18.66
N GLY A 195 7.37 3.09 -18.26
CA GLY A 195 6.24 3.85 -17.73
C GLY A 195 6.12 3.84 -16.20
N VAL A 196 6.94 3.06 -15.49
CA VAL A 196 7.07 3.21 -14.03
C VAL A 196 7.90 4.47 -13.74
N SER A 197 7.36 5.36 -12.90
CA SER A 197 8.06 6.55 -12.43
C SER A 197 8.32 6.45 -10.93
N ILE A 198 9.50 6.88 -10.50
CA ILE A 198 9.90 6.91 -9.09
C ILE A 198 10.44 8.28 -8.72
N ARG A 199 10.12 8.75 -7.51
CA ARG A 199 10.71 9.98 -6.98
C ARG A 199 10.59 10.07 -5.47
N TRP A 200 11.45 10.91 -4.91
CA TRP A 200 11.20 11.52 -3.60
C TRP A 200 10.14 12.62 -3.75
N GLN A 201 9.12 12.57 -2.91
CA GLN A 201 8.00 13.50 -2.94
C GLN A 201 7.81 14.13 -1.56
N VAL A 202 7.70 15.45 -1.52
CA VAL A 202 7.38 16.18 -0.28
C VAL A 202 6.04 15.68 0.28
N VAL A 203 6.05 15.34 1.58
CA VAL A 203 4.86 14.94 2.33
C VAL A 203 3.97 16.17 2.58
N ASP A 204 2.75 16.11 2.09
CA ASP A 204 1.69 17.12 2.30
C ASP A 204 0.32 16.46 2.08
N LYS A 205 -0.74 16.95 2.73
CA LYS A 205 -2.14 16.49 2.58
C LYS A 205 -2.60 16.38 1.12
N ARG A 206 -2.08 17.25 0.25
CA ARG A 206 -2.48 17.34 -1.17
C ARG A 206 -1.74 16.36 -2.09
N ILE A 207 -0.81 15.56 -1.56
CA ILE A 207 -0.15 14.53 -2.36
C ILE A 207 -1.19 13.62 -3.05
N PRO A 208 -1.11 13.39 -4.37
CA PRO A 208 -2.05 12.52 -5.09
C PRO A 208 -1.70 11.04 -4.87
N LEU A 209 -1.74 10.60 -3.61
CA LEU A 209 -1.62 9.20 -3.19
C LEU A 209 -3.00 8.53 -3.09
N TYR A 210 -3.03 7.21 -3.21
CA TYR A 210 -4.18 6.40 -2.77
C TYR A 210 -4.61 6.76 -1.34
N ALA A 211 -5.92 6.81 -1.10
CA ALA A 211 -6.48 7.27 0.18
C ALA A 211 -5.99 6.45 1.37
N ASN A 212 -5.89 5.13 1.23
CA ASN A 212 -5.35 4.24 2.24
C ASN A 212 -3.85 4.45 2.52
N HIS A 213 -3.06 4.83 1.52
CA HIS A 213 -1.66 5.20 1.74
C HIS A 213 -1.52 6.54 2.46
N LYS A 214 -2.48 7.46 2.31
CA LYS A 214 -2.48 8.74 3.04
C LYS A 214 -2.58 8.52 4.55
N THR A 215 -3.38 7.56 5.02
CA THR A 215 -3.51 7.27 6.46
C THR A 215 -2.21 6.72 7.05
N LEU A 216 -1.50 5.85 6.32
CA LEU A 216 -0.17 5.36 6.71
C LEU A 216 0.84 6.52 6.78
N LEU A 217 0.84 7.39 5.76
CA LEU A 217 1.75 8.53 5.72
C LEU A 217 1.47 9.54 6.83
N GLN A 218 0.21 9.73 7.24
CA GLN A 218 -0.14 10.55 8.40
C GLN A 218 0.46 9.99 9.69
N LYS A 219 0.38 8.67 9.90
CA LYS A 219 0.97 8.02 11.09
C LYS A 219 2.48 8.20 11.12
N VAL A 220 3.15 8.07 9.97
CA VAL A 220 4.60 8.32 9.87
C VAL A 220 4.95 9.79 10.10
N ALA A 221 4.20 10.72 9.54
CA ALA A 221 4.42 12.15 9.79
C ALA A 221 4.24 12.49 11.28
N ALA A 222 3.25 11.89 11.95
CA ALA A 222 3.04 12.04 13.38
C ALA A 222 4.21 11.46 14.20
N LEU A 223 4.72 10.28 13.84
CA LEU A 223 5.88 9.63 14.48
C LEU A 223 7.11 10.56 14.54
N PHE A 224 7.36 11.34 13.49
CA PHE A 224 8.49 12.27 13.42
C PHE A 224 8.14 13.73 13.77
N GLY A 225 6.90 14.00 14.19
CA GLY A 225 6.43 15.36 14.44
C GLY A 225 6.56 16.29 13.23
N ALA A 226 6.40 15.75 12.02
CA ALA A 226 6.56 16.44 10.75
C ALA A 226 5.29 17.16 10.30
N HIS A 227 5.43 18.04 9.30
CA HIS A 227 4.31 18.64 8.58
C HIS A 227 3.57 17.57 7.77
N TYR A 228 2.23 17.66 7.74
CA TYR A 228 1.36 16.88 6.86
C TYR A 228 0.23 17.77 6.33
#